data_AF-A0A4Q3SB34-F1
#
_entry.id   AF-A0A4Q3SB34-F1
#
_cell.length_a   1.000
_cell.length_b   1.000
_cell.length_c   1.000
_cell.angle_alpha   90.00
_cell.angle_beta   90.00
_cell.angle_gamma   90.00
#
_symmetry.space_group_name_H-M   'P 1'
#
loop_
_entity.id
_entity.type
_entity.pdbx_description
1 polymer ?
#
loop_
_entity_poly.entity_id
_entity_poly.type
_entity_poly.pdbx_seq_one_letter_code
_entity_poly.pdbx_strand_id
1 'polypeptide(L)'
;LRDGMNLVAHEYIGAQDPENPGVLVLSRFAGAAEIFPHALLVNPFDTDETAEALRMALDMPLDERKERWNGLIKAATAHNVNDWALGFLEQLSPGIGEAGGNSANVIYLDSVA
;
A
#
# COMPACT_ATOMS: atom_id res chain seq x y z
N LEU A 1 -12.25 0.50 13.43
CA LEU A 1 -10.78 0.35 13.57
C LEU A 1 -10.24 -0.87 12.80
N ARG A 2 -10.88 -1.25 11.69
CA ARG A 2 -10.32 -2.13 10.68
C ARG A 2 -10.48 -1.38 9.38
N ASP A 3 -9.40 -1.26 8.66
CA ASP A 3 -9.38 -0.64 7.35
C ASP A 3 -9.15 -1.76 6.33
N GLY A 4 -10.00 -1.84 5.30
CA GLY A 4 -9.85 -2.83 4.25
C GLY A 4 -8.56 -2.60 3.46
N MET A 5 -8.23 -1.33 3.17
CA MET A 5 -6.99 -0.92 2.52
C MET A 5 -6.65 0.51 2.95
N ASN A 6 -5.55 0.68 3.68
CA ASN A 6 -5.13 2.01 4.12
C ASN A 6 -4.37 2.72 3.02
N LEU A 7 -5.08 3.44 2.16
CA LEU A 7 -4.47 4.20 1.06
C LEU A 7 -3.59 5.35 1.56
N VAL A 8 -3.89 5.91 2.75
CA VAL A 8 -3.06 6.94 3.38
C VAL A 8 -1.65 6.42 3.67
N ALA A 9 -1.47 5.13 3.95
CA ALA A 9 -0.14 4.52 4.10
C ALA A 9 0.63 4.52 2.77
N HIS A 10 -0.03 4.23 1.64
CA HIS A 10 0.59 4.33 0.31
C HIS A 10 0.97 5.78 -0.01
N GLU A 11 0.08 6.74 0.26
CA GLU A 11 0.32 8.17 0.05
C GLU A 11 1.50 8.65 0.91
N TYR A 12 1.56 8.24 2.17
CA TYR A 12 2.66 8.59 3.07
C TYR A 12 3.99 8.09 2.52
N ILE A 13 4.07 6.82 2.09
CA ILE A 13 5.29 6.23 1.52
C ILE A 13 5.71 6.97 0.24
N GLY A 14 4.75 7.27 -0.64
CA GLY A 14 4.99 7.93 -1.92
C GLY A 14 5.36 9.42 -1.80
N ALA A 15 5.00 10.07 -0.70
CA ALA A 15 5.30 11.49 -0.46
C ALA A 15 6.66 11.73 0.24
N GLN A 16 7.37 10.68 0.68
CA GLN A 16 8.65 10.85 1.38
C GLN A 16 9.78 11.28 0.43
N ASP A 17 10.73 12.05 0.98
CA ASP A 17 12.02 12.29 0.36
C ASP A 17 12.91 11.03 0.49
N PRO A 18 13.38 10.42 -0.62
CA PRO A 18 14.29 9.25 -0.58
C PRO A 18 15.58 9.49 0.20
N GLU A 19 16.06 10.75 0.28
CA GLU A 19 17.29 11.09 0.98
C GLU A 19 17.08 11.29 2.49
N ASN A 20 15.85 11.51 2.93
CA ASN A 20 15.50 11.63 4.35
C ASN A 20 14.07 11.14 4.63
N PRO A 21 13.78 9.84 4.44
CA PRO A 21 12.43 9.33 4.55
C PRO A 21 12.00 9.19 6.02
N GLY A 22 10.71 9.42 6.29
CA GLY A 22 10.09 9.12 7.58
C GLY A 22 9.90 7.62 7.80
N VAL A 23 9.51 7.25 9.03
CA VAL A 23 9.16 5.89 9.42
C VAL A 23 7.64 5.73 9.38
N LEU A 24 7.14 4.64 8.80
CA LEU A 24 5.73 4.31 8.83
C LEU A 24 5.43 3.47 10.08
N VAL A 25 4.62 4.04 11.00
CA VAL A 25 4.01 3.31 12.11
C VAL A 25 2.58 2.96 11.72
N LEU A 26 2.22 1.67 11.74
CA LEU A 26 0.96 1.18 11.21
C LEU A 26 0.28 0.22 12.18
N SER A 27 -1.04 0.33 12.30
CA SER A 27 -1.81 -0.65 13.06
C SER A 27 -1.72 -2.03 12.41
N ARG A 28 -1.43 -3.07 13.19
CA ARG A 28 -1.46 -4.47 12.74
C ARG A 28 -2.85 -4.94 12.26
N PHE A 29 -3.90 -4.16 12.54
CA PHE A 29 -5.27 -4.45 12.11
C PHE A 29 -5.69 -3.72 10.82
N ALA A 30 -4.79 -2.94 10.23
CA ALA A 30 -5.00 -2.36 8.90
C ALA A 30 -4.70 -3.43 7.84
N GLY A 31 -5.52 -3.54 6.78
CA GLY A 31 -5.23 -4.45 5.67
C GLY A 31 -3.88 -4.17 4.98
N ALA A 32 -3.41 -2.93 5.05
CA ALA A 32 -2.09 -2.53 4.57
C ALA A 32 -0.91 -3.18 5.35
N ALA A 33 -1.14 -3.73 6.55
CA ALA A 33 -0.09 -4.39 7.32
C ALA A 33 0.45 -5.66 6.64
N GLU A 34 -0.36 -6.33 5.82
CA GLU A 34 0.07 -7.49 5.03
C GLU A 34 0.94 -7.08 3.83
N ILE A 35 0.79 -5.84 3.35
CA ILE A 35 1.49 -5.28 2.19
C ILE A 35 2.83 -4.64 2.61
N PHE A 36 2.91 -4.11 3.83
CA PHE A 36 4.05 -3.30 4.29
C PHE A 36 4.86 -3.97 5.42
N PRO A 37 5.68 -4.99 5.11
CA PRO A 37 6.42 -5.75 6.12
C PRO A 37 7.50 -4.93 6.84
N HIS A 38 7.91 -3.78 6.28
CA HIS A 38 8.93 -2.91 6.86
C HIS A 38 8.37 -1.79 7.74
N ALA A 39 7.03 -1.69 7.87
CA ALA A 39 6.39 -0.76 8.78
C ALA A 39 6.59 -1.21 10.24
N LEU A 40 6.63 -0.25 11.17
CA LEU A 40 6.53 -0.55 12.59
C LEU A 40 5.06 -0.86 12.91
N LEU A 41 4.76 -2.16 13.04
CA LEU A 41 3.42 -2.62 13.35
C LEU A 41 3.14 -2.48 14.84
N VAL A 42 2.00 -1.87 15.18
CA VAL A 42 1.56 -1.67 16.56
C VAL A 42 0.17 -2.22 16.81
N ASN A 43 -0.08 -2.67 18.03
CA ASN A 43 -1.43 -2.85 18.56
C ASN A 43 -2.01 -1.48 19.01
N PRO A 44 -3.00 -0.90 18.31
CA PRO A 44 -3.57 0.39 18.69
C PRO A 44 -4.32 0.38 20.04
N PHE A 45 -4.60 -0.79 20.61
CA PHE A 45 -5.20 -0.90 21.95
C PHE A 45 -4.15 -0.92 23.07
N ASP A 46 -2.87 -1.03 22.71
CA ASP A 46 -1.76 -0.95 23.64
C ASP A 46 -1.07 0.41 23.47
N THR A 47 -1.35 1.32 24.40
CA THR A 47 -0.83 2.68 24.36
C THR A 47 0.67 2.73 24.63
N ASP A 48 1.19 1.79 25.41
CA ASP A 48 2.61 1.74 25.76
C ASP A 48 3.41 1.23 24.56
N GLU A 49 2.92 0.18 23.88
CA GLU A 49 3.48 -0.31 22.61
C GLU A 49 3.49 0.80 21.54
N THR A 50 2.39 1.53 21.43
CA THR A 50 2.28 2.63 20.45
C THR A 50 3.24 3.76 20.77
N ALA A 51 3.38 4.15 22.05
CA ALA A 51 4.32 5.18 22.48
C ALA A 51 5.78 4.77 22.22
N GLU A 52 6.12 3.52 22.50
CA GLU A 52 7.46 2.99 22.28
C GLU A 52 7.79 2.92 20.78
N ALA A 53 6.85 2.50 19.93
CA ALA A 53 7.04 2.49 18.49
C ALA A 53 7.24 3.91 17.92
N LEU A 54 6.54 4.91 18.45
CA LEU A 54 6.75 6.31 18.08
C LEU A 54 8.13 6.81 18.51
N ARG A 55 8.56 6.47 19.73
CA ARG A 55 9.91 6.80 20.21
C ARG A 55 10.97 6.18 19.31
N MET A 56 10.85 4.88 19.01
CA MET A 56 11.74 4.19 18.08
C MET A 56 11.75 4.83 16.69
N ALA A 57 10.59 5.21 16.16
CA ALA A 57 10.47 5.87 14.86
C ALA A 57 11.22 7.21 14.82
N LEU A 58 11.15 7.99 15.89
CA LEU A 58 11.82 9.30 16.02
C LEU A 58 13.33 9.16 16.21
N ASP A 59 13.78 8.16 16.96
CA ASP A 59 15.19 7.91 17.25
C ASP A 59 15.91 7.12 16.13
N MET A 60 15.19 6.67 15.10
CA MET A 60 15.71 5.77 14.08
C MET A 60 16.80 6.42 13.22
N PRO A 61 18.00 5.80 13.12
CA PRO A 61 19.09 6.30 12.28
C PRO A 61 18.67 6.42 10.82
N LEU A 62 19.23 7.41 10.11
CA LEU A 62 18.88 7.69 8.72
C LEU A 62 19.06 6.46 7.79
N ASP A 63 20.14 5.70 7.97
CA ASP A 63 20.42 4.53 7.14
C ASP A 63 19.33 3.45 7.28
N GLU A 64 18.87 3.21 8.52
CA GLU A 64 17.77 2.27 8.78
C GLU A 64 16.45 2.79 8.20
N ARG A 65 16.18 4.10 8.33
CA ARG A 65 14.98 4.72 7.72
C ARG A 65 14.97 4.54 6.21
N LYS A 66 16.11 4.76 5.55
CA LYS A 66 16.29 4.54 4.11
C LYS A 66 16.08 3.07 3.73
N GLU A 67 16.66 2.14 4.47
CA GLU A 67 16.47 0.70 4.23
C GLU A 67 14.98 0.30 4.31
N ARG A 68 14.31 0.69 5.39
CA ARG A 68 12.89 0.41 5.57
C ARG A 68 12.03 1.05 4.49
N TRP A 69 12.26 2.32 4.19
CA TRP A 69 11.52 3.03 3.14
C TRP A 69 11.72 2.37 1.77
N ASN A 70 12.94 1.94 1.43
CA ASN A 70 13.20 1.20 0.19
C ASN A 70 12.40 -0.11 0.10
N GLY A 71 12.19 -0.80 1.22
CA GLY A 71 11.30 -1.96 1.28
C GLY A 71 9.84 -1.57 1.09
N LEU A 72 9.39 -0.49 1.75
CA LEU A 72 8.03 0.01 1.67
C LEU A 72 7.65 0.49 0.27
N ILE A 73 8.51 1.26 -0.41
CA ILE A 73 8.23 1.80 -1.74
C ILE A 73 8.17 0.69 -2.80
N LYS A 74 9.01 -0.35 -2.67
CA LYS A 74 8.94 -1.54 -3.53
C LYS A 74 7.60 -2.24 -3.37
N ALA A 75 7.16 -2.47 -2.14
CA ALA A 75 5.86 -3.09 -1.88
C ALA A 75 4.69 -2.21 -2.36
N ALA A 76 4.74 -0.90 -2.12
CA ALA A 76 3.72 0.05 -2.55
C ALA A 76 3.57 0.09 -4.08
N THR A 77 4.68 -0.04 -4.81
CA THR A 77 4.70 -0.03 -6.27
C THR A 77 4.18 -1.36 -6.85
N ALA A 78 4.53 -2.48 -6.22
CA ALA A 78 4.10 -3.82 -6.61
C ALA A 78 2.61 -4.11 -6.32
N HIS A 79 2.02 -3.36 -5.38
CA HIS A 79 0.61 -3.47 -5.01
C HIS A 79 -0.12 -2.15 -5.32
N ASN A 80 -0.13 -1.74 -6.58
CA ASN A 80 -0.80 -0.51 -7.01
C ASN A 80 -2.27 -0.77 -7.37
N VAL A 81 -3.03 0.33 -7.50
CA VAL A 81 -4.48 0.28 -7.79
C VAL A 81 -4.81 -0.36 -9.14
N ASN A 82 -3.91 -0.27 -10.12
CA ASN A 82 -4.12 -0.86 -11.44
C ASN A 82 -4.03 -2.38 -11.37
N ASP A 83 -3.06 -2.91 -10.63
CA ASP A 83 -2.90 -4.36 -10.43
C ASP A 83 -4.12 -4.95 -9.71
N TRP A 84 -4.64 -4.24 -8.70
CA TRP A 84 -5.89 -4.64 -8.04
C TRP A 84 -7.08 -4.64 -8.99
N ALA A 85 -7.25 -3.57 -9.78
CA ALA A 85 -8.37 -3.45 -10.71
C ALA A 85 -8.32 -4.53 -11.80
N LEU A 86 -7.14 -4.79 -12.35
CA LEU A 86 -6.94 -5.85 -13.36
C LEU A 86 -7.23 -7.24 -12.77
N GLY A 87 -6.69 -7.56 -11.59
CA GLY A 87 -6.95 -8.84 -10.94
C GLY A 87 -8.43 -9.04 -10.57
N PHE A 88 -9.10 -7.98 -10.12
CA PHE A 88 -10.53 -8.02 -9.84
C PHE A 88 -11.37 -8.27 -11.11
N LEU A 89 -11.05 -7.57 -12.20
CA LEU A 89 -11.72 -7.77 -13.49
C LEU A 89 -11.46 -9.16 -14.08
N GLU A 90 -10.24 -9.68 -13.95
CA GLU A 90 -9.89 -11.03 -14.37
C GLU A 90 -10.70 -12.11 -13.62
N GLN A 91 -10.88 -11.94 -12.31
CA GLN A 91 -11.71 -12.86 -11.51
C GLN A 91 -13.22 -12.72 -11.83
N LEU A 92 -13.71 -11.52 -12.12
CA LEU A 92 -15.11 -11.29 -12.51
C LEU A 92 -15.42 -11.83 -13.91
N SER A 93 -14.43 -11.86 -14.79
CA SER A 93 -14.60 -12.38 -16.15
C SER A 93 -13.33 -13.10 -16.62
N PRO A 94 -13.13 -14.35 -16.16
CA PRO A 94 -11.99 -15.15 -16.60
C PRO A 94 -12.08 -15.38 -18.11
N GLY A 95 -11.13 -14.82 -18.87
CA GLY A 95 -11.02 -15.05 -20.32
C GLY A 95 -11.27 -13.87 -21.27
N ILE A 96 -11.48 -12.64 -20.79
CA ILE A 96 -11.52 -11.46 -21.70
C ILE A 96 -10.11 -11.14 -22.28
N GLY A 97 -9.04 -11.69 -21.68
CA GLY A 97 -7.65 -11.48 -22.10
C GLY A 97 -7.16 -12.31 -23.30
N GLU A 98 -7.92 -13.31 -23.77
CA GLU A 98 -7.53 -14.10 -24.95
C GLU A 98 -8.11 -13.57 -26.28
N ALA A 99 -9.05 -12.63 -26.23
CA ALA A 99 -9.53 -11.93 -27.43
C ALA A 99 -8.63 -10.71 -27.70
N GLY A 100 -7.52 -10.95 -28.38
CA GLY A 100 -6.55 -9.93 -28.76
C GLY A 100 -7.16 -8.72 -29.48
N GLY A 101 -6.66 -7.55 -29.10
CA GLY A 101 -6.72 -6.32 -29.89
C GLY A 101 -8.07 -5.60 -29.85
N ASN A 102 -8.08 -4.44 -29.18
CA ASN A 102 -9.08 -3.36 -29.33
C ASN A 102 -10.32 -3.36 -28.40
N SER A 103 -10.23 -3.96 -27.21
CA SER A 103 -11.34 -4.03 -26.23
C SER A 103 -11.51 -2.79 -25.33
N ALA A 104 -10.56 -1.85 -25.33
CA ALA A 104 -10.67 -0.62 -24.53
C ALA A 104 -11.82 0.32 -24.96
N ASN A 105 -12.43 0.08 -26.13
CA ASN A 105 -13.57 0.88 -26.62
C ASN A 105 -14.95 0.29 -26.33
N VAL A 106 -15.05 -0.99 -25.93
CA VAL A 106 -16.37 -1.65 -25.83
C VAL A 106 -17.13 -1.22 -24.56
N ILE A 107 -16.43 -1.01 -23.44
CA ILE A 107 -17.12 -0.68 -22.17
C ILE A 107 -17.63 0.78 -22.16
N TYR A 108 -17.07 1.67 -22.99
CA TYR A 108 -17.46 3.09 -23.01
C TYR A 108 -18.67 3.39 -23.92
N LEU A 109 -18.95 2.56 -24.93
CA LEU A 109 -19.98 2.86 -25.93
C LEU A 109 -21.38 2.31 -25.59
N ASP A 110 -21.49 1.32 -24.69
CA ASP A 110 -22.80 0.71 -24.36
C ASP A 110 -23.56 1.42 -23.22
N SER A 111 -22.99 2.46 -22.59
CA SER A 111 -23.67 3.22 -21.52
C SER A 111 -24.27 4.56 -21.96
N VAL A 112 -24.10 4.96 -23.22
CA VAL A 112 -24.50 6.28 -23.75
C VAL A 112 -25.38 6.24 -25.00
N ALA A 113 -25.92 5.07 -25.35
CA ALA A 113 -26.91 4.91 -26.43
C ALA A 113 -28.33 4.66 -25.86
#